data_AF-A0A9E3Y218-F1
#
_entry.id   AF-A0A9E3Y218-F1
#
_cell.length_a   1.000
_cell.length_b   1.000
_cell.length_c   1.000
_cell.angle_alpha   90.00
_cell.angle_beta   90.00
_cell.angle_gamma   90.00
#
_symmetry.space_group_name_H-M   'P 1'
#
loop_
_entity.id
_entity.type
_entity.pdbx_description
1 polymer ?
#
loop_
_entity_poly.entity_id
_entity_poly.type
_entity_poly.pdbx_seq_one_letter_code
_entity_poly.pdbx_strand_id
1 'polypeptide(L)'
;MSHRNRRFAPFAAAAAGICMVVAAVGVGVSGAGAGGVDRSARAVPGDDVRLNEIQVVGSHNSYKVLPSQAEQDMIRSFIGAAADRMQYQHAPLPVQFESQKVRQIELDVWVDSAGGRYRQPLLRSALDLGPYQPEIMDLPGTKTFHIQDVDYGSTCPSFVGCLEAVKGWSDANQGHVPIAILVELKDTPLEVGDFDFTDPELWTAEAMNSLDAEIRSVFPESSMITPDDVRGSRSTLREAVIQDGWPTLGESRGQVMFMMDNGGGYRDDYVAGHPSLEGRVLFTNADPDDDDAAFIKRNDPFDPSIPDLVEQGFVVRTRSDSDTLEARANDTGPRDAALASGAQWVSTDYPVPGMAVGFETPFYVEIPGGTVARCNPVNAPPSCDSGNLEDLDGPVRPPSSVPPTSSSPNSSVPSSSVPSSTSRPGGTTAPGSSTTRPGTTIVPAPRPPAPPATGAQPRTGQPSYTG
;
A
#
# COMPACT_ATOMS: atom_id res chain seq x y z
N MET A 1 35.02 14.26 -51.45
CA MET A 1 36.35 14.93 -51.54
C MET A 1 36.26 16.30 -50.89
N SER A 2 37.34 16.79 -50.28
CA SER A 2 37.35 18.07 -49.55
C SER A 2 37.49 19.27 -50.49
N HIS A 3 36.78 20.38 -50.23
CA HIS A 3 37.26 21.70 -50.65
C HIS A 3 36.84 22.84 -49.69
N ARG A 4 37.72 23.85 -49.64
CA ARG A 4 37.84 24.93 -48.64
C ARG A 4 36.99 26.18 -48.95
N ASN A 5 36.86 27.01 -47.90
CA ASN A 5 36.93 28.49 -47.87
C ASN A 5 35.68 29.40 -48.00
N ARG A 6 35.41 30.08 -46.87
CA ARG A 6 35.36 31.55 -46.66
C ARG A 6 34.43 32.44 -47.53
N ARG A 7 33.38 32.94 -46.84
CA ARG A 7 32.92 34.34 -46.74
C ARG A 7 33.06 35.28 -47.96
N PHE A 8 31.91 35.76 -48.44
CA PHE A 8 31.73 37.14 -48.92
C PHE A 8 30.38 37.71 -48.47
N ALA A 9 30.35 39.01 -48.19
CA ALA A 9 29.18 39.91 -48.18
C ALA A 9 29.36 40.86 -49.42
N PRO A 10 28.64 42.00 -49.67
CA PRO A 10 27.79 42.81 -48.77
C PRO A 10 26.54 43.48 -49.44
N PHE A 11 25.92 44.46 -48.75
CA PHE A 11 24.95 45.47 -49.25
C PHE A 11 23.55 44.97 -49.68
N ALA A 12 22.45 45.75 -49.67
CA ALA A 12 22.11 47.11 -49.19
C ALA A 12 20.56 47.19 -49.08
N ALA A 13 19.83 48.20 -48.58
CA ALA A 13 19.99 49.31 -47.64
C ALA A 13 18.76 50.25 -47.82
N ALA A 14 18.03 50.61 -46.76
CA ALA A 14 17.11 51.76 -46.65
C ALA A 14 16.75 51.94 -45.15
N ALA A 15 16.82 53.09 -44.46
CA ALA A 15 16.51 54.51 -44.74
C ALA A 15 15.01 54.88 -44.58
N ALA A 16 14.60 55.94 -43.86
CA ALA A 16 15.32 56.89 -42.98
C ALA A 16 14.33 57.73 -42.10
N GLY A 17 14.85 58.51 -41.12
CA GLY A 17 14.11 59.50 -40.29
C GLY A 17 14.57 59.48 -38.81
N ILE A 18 15.34 60.41 -38.20
CA ILE A 18 15.56 61.89 -38.31
C ILE A 18 14.36 62.69 -37.71
N CYS A 19 14.47 63.59 -36.71
CA CYS A 19 15.57 64.23 -35.93
C CYS A 19 15.29 64.09 -34.38
N MET A 20 16.24 64.16 -33.43
CA MET A 20 17.10 65.28 -32.96
C MET A 20 16.31 66.47 -32.36
N VAL A 21 16.68 67.12 -31.24
CA VAL A 21 17.83 66.99 -30.29
C VAL A 21 17.26 66.74 -28.84
N VAL A 22 17.76 67.11 -27.64
CA VAL A 22 18.82 67.99 -27.09
C VAL A 22 19.31 67.46 -25.70
N ALA A 23 20.25 68.17 -25.05
CA ALA A 23 20.53 68.22 -23.59
C ALA A 23 21.23 67.01 -22.91
N ALA A 24 22.55 67.13 -22.72
CA ALA A 24 23.31 66.33 -21.75
C ALA A 24 23.47 67.07 -20.41
N VAL A 25 23.22 66.38 -19.30
CA VAL A 25 23.67 66.77 -17.96
C VAL A 25 24.36 65.55 -17.34
N GLY A 26 25.65 65.67 -17.02
CA GLY A 26 26.42 64.58 -16.45
C GLY A 26 26.25 64.51 -14.93
N VAL A 27 25.75 63.38 -14.44
CA VAL A 27 25.92 62.95 -13.04
C VAL A 27 26.50 61.54 -13.07
N GLY A 28 27.63 61.33 -12.42
CA GLY A 28 28.29 60.03 -12.39
C GLY A 28 27.54 59.04 -11.49
N VAL A 29 27.25 57.86 -12.02
CA VAL A 29 26.83 56.69 -11.23
C VAL A 29 27.91 55.63 -11.38
N SER A 30 28.53 55.23 -10.27
CA SER A 30 29.54 54.19 -10.23
C SER A 30 28.98 52.86 -10.73
N GLY A 31 29.80 52.07 -11.42
CA GLY A 31 29.43 50.73 -11.84
C GLY A 31 29.24 49.80 -10.64
N ALA A 32 28.00 49.64 -10.19
CA ALA A 32 27.62 48.49 -9.37
C ALA A 32 27.59 47.25 -10.26
N GLY A 33 28.26 46.18 -9.83
CA GLY A 33 28.38 44.96 -10.63
C GLY A 33 27.05 44.25 -10.84
N ALA A 34 27.00 43.35 -11.82
CA ALA A 34 25.91 42.40 -11.95
C ALA A 34 25.88 41.49 -10.72
N GLY A 35 25.04 41.82 -9.74
CA GLY A 35 24.75 40.95 -8.61
C GLY A 35 24.06 39.70 -9.13
N GLY A 36 24.82 38.62 -9.30
CA GLY A 36 24.24 37.30 -9.51
C GLY A 36 23.31 37.00 -8.34
N VAL A 37 22.02 36.84 -8.62
CA VAL A 37 21.05 36.43 -7.61
C VAL A 37 21.29 34.95 -7.37
N ASP A 38 22.22 34.66 -6.47
CA ASP A 38 22.53 33.31 -6.01
C ASP A 38 21.33 32.78 -5.22
N ARG A 39 20.37 32.25 -5.98
CA ARG A 39 19.29 31.41 -5.48
C ARG A 39 19.85 30.03 -5.19
N SER A 40 20.74 29.95 -4.20
CA SER A 40 20.84 28.73 -3.42
C SER A 40 19.42 28.41 -2.94
N ALA A 41 18.86 27.31 -3.45
CA ALA A 41 17.59 26.81 -2.95
C ALA A 41 17.83 26.53 -1.46
N ARG A 42 17.12 27.26 -0.59
CA ARG A 42 17.34 27.15 0.86
C ARG A 42 17.00 25.71 1.24
N ALA A 43 18.02 24.95 1.62
CA ALA A 43 17.86 23.58 2.08
C ALA A 43 16.73 23.53 3.10
N VAL A 44 15.75 22.69 2.82
CA VAL A 44 14.64 22.43 3.72
C VAL A 44 15.20 21.60 4.88
N PRO A 45 14.96 21.99 6.14
CA PRO A 45 15.32 21.17 7.29
C PRO A 45 14.69 19.76 7.18
N GLY A 46 15.50 18.71 7.28
CA GLY A 46 15.03 17.32 7.24
C GLY A 46 14.87 16.72 5.84
N ASP A 47 15.01 17.49 4.76
CA ASP A 47 14.98 16.93 3.39
C ASP A 47 16.27 16.19 3.01
N ASP A 48 17.32 16.28 3.84
CA ASP A 48 18.58 15.54 3.75
C ASP A 48 18.56 14.19 4.48
N VAL A 49 17.54 13.92 5.30
CA VAL A 49 17.32 12.64 6.00
C VAL A 49 16.72 11.62 5.03
N ARG A 50 17.08 10.35 5.14
CA ARG A 50 16.57 9.26 4.28
C ARG A 50 15.26 8.68 4.80
N LEU A 51 14.45 8.11 3.90
CA LEU A 51 13.17 7.51 4.32
C LEU A 51 13.34 6.29 5.25
N ASN A 52 14.49 5.62 5.23
CA ASN A 52 14.82 4.53 6.16
C ASN A 52 15.49 5.02 7.47
N GLU A 53 15.77 6.32 7.60
CA GLU A 53 16.33 6.99 8.78
C GLU A 53 15.24 7.66 9.65
N ILE A 54 13.97 7.47 9.30
CA ILE A 54 12.81 7.87 10.13
C ILE A 54 12.08 6.66 10.70
N GLN A 55 11.23 6.89 11.69
CA GLN A 55 10.26 5.94 12.21
C GLN A 55 8.88 6.59 12.28
N VAL A 56 7.84 5.86 11.88
CA VAL A 56 6.43 6.25 11.90
C VAL A 56 5.56 5.15 12.50
N VAL A 57 4.40 5.53 13.06
CA VAL A 57 3.35 4.57 13.43
C VAL A 57 2.52 4.23 12.19
N GLY A 58 2.13 2.97 12.09
CA GLY A 58 1.21 2.46 11.10
C GLY A 58 -0.03 1.81 11.70
N SER A 59 -1.08 1.67 10.91
CA SER A 59 -2.28 0.92 11.27
C SER A 59 -2.23 -0.49 10.70
N HIS A 60 -2.45 -1.50 11.54
CA HIS A 60 -2.70 -2.88 11.11
C HIS A 60 -4.12 -2.98 10.53
N ASN A 61 -4.31 -3.81 9.49
CA ASN A 61 -5.58 -4.05 8.77
C ASN A 61 -6.45 -2.78 8.59
N SER A 62 -5.85 -1.75 7.97
CA SER A 62 -6.22 -0.33 8.12
C SER A 62 -7.61 0.05 7.60
N TYR A 63 -8.22 -0.78 6.77
CA TYR A 63 -9.56 -0.58 6.20
C TYR A 63 -10.66 -1.09 7.14
N LYS A 64 -10.33 -1.88 8.18
CA LYS A 64 -11.25 -2.77 8.88
C LYS A 64 -12.40 -2.03 9.58
N VAL A 65 -13.62 -2.51 9.36
CA VAL A 65 -14.83 -2.09 10.08
C VAL A 65 -15.34 -3.25 10.91
N LEU A 66 -15.69 -2.99 12.18
CA LEU A 66 -16.20 -4.00 13.10
C LEU A 66 -17.57 -4.52 12.62
N PRO A 67 -17.82 -5.85 12.61
CA PRO A 67 -19.15 -6.40 12.31
C PRO A 67 -20.23 -5.88 13.28
N SER A 68 -21.49 -5.89 12.86
CA SER A 68 -22.59 -5.45 13.74
C SER A 68 -22.74 -6.34 14.98
N GLN A 69 -23.44 -5.88 16.03
CA GLN A 69 -23.57 -6.67 17.27
C GLN A 69 -24.17 -8.07 17.02
N ALA A 70 -25.17 -8.18 16.14
CA ALA A 70 -25.78 -9.48 15.79
C ALA A 70 -24.79 -10.42 15.08
N GLU A 71 -23.88 -9.86 14.29
CA GLU A 71 -22.81 -10.59 13.61
C GLU A 71 -21.71 -11.02 14.60
N GLN A 72 -21.28 -10.13 15.50
CA GLN A 72 -20.35 -10.47 16.58
C GLN A 72 -20.91 -11.54 17.52
N ASP A 73 -22.19 -11.46 17.89
CA ASP A 73 -22.87 -12.45 18.71
C ASP A 73 -22.94 -13.82 18.00
N MET A 74 -23.19 -13.82 16.68
CA MET A 74 -23.17 -15.04 15.87
C MET A 74 -21.76 -15.64 15.72
N ILE A 75 -20.73 -14.83 15.40
CA ILE A 75 -19.32 -15.28 15.36
C ILE A 75 -18.93 -15.90 16.70
N ARG A 76 -19.18 -15.19 17.81
CA ARG A 76 -18.89 -15.65 19.17
C ARG A 76 -19.67 -16.93 19.54
N SER A 77 -20.84 -17.18 18.95
CA SER A 77 -21.58 -18.43 19.16
C SER A 77 -20.88 -19.67 18.56
N PHE A 78 -20.03 -19.48 17.55
CA PHE A 78 -19.27 -20.56 16.91
C PHE A 78 -17.84 -20.68 17.43
N ILE A 79 -17.09 -19.57 17.53
CA ILE A 79 -15.65 -19.59 17.91
C ILE A 79 -15.38 -19.13 19.36
N GLY A 80 -16.43 -18.80 20.12
CA GLY A 80 -16.30 -18.39 21.52
C GLY A 80 -15.43 -17.16 21.70
N ALA A 81 -14.55 -17.19 22.70
CA ALA A 81 -13.64 -16.08 23.02
C ALA A 81 -12.60 -15.78 21.93
N ALA A 82 -12.44 -16.62 20.89
CA ALA A 82 -11.59 -16.27 19.75
C ALA A 82 -12.16 -15.10 18.93
N ALA A 83 -13.48 -14.83 19.02
CA ALA A 83 -14.11 -13.65 18.42
C ALA A 83 -13.55 -12.32 18.94
N ASP A 84 -13.02 -12.33 20.18
CA ASP A 84 -12.53 -11.13 20.85
C ASP A 84 -11.28 -10.54 20.17
N ARG A 85 -10.56 -11.37 19.38
CA ARG A 85 -9.37 -10.99 18.59
C ARG A 85 -9.66 -10.02 17.43
N MET A 86 -10.90 -10.01 16.95
CA MET A 86 -11.34 -9.18 15.81
C MET A 86 -12.04 -7.89 16.26
N GLN A 87 -12.08 -7.62 17.57
CA GLN A 87 -12.82 -6.49 18.16
C GLN A 87 -12.04 -5.17 18.13
N TYR A 88 -11.65 -4.77 16.92
CA TYR A 88 -11.05 -3.48 16.60
C TYR A 88 -11.58 -3.00 15.24
N GLN A 89 -11.40 -1.70 14.96
CA GLN A 89 -11.78 -1.07 13.70
C GLN A 89 -11.06 0.26 13.51
N HIS A 90 -10.96 0.70 12.26
CA HIS A 90 -10.26 1.93 11.88
C HIS A 90 -11.22 3.02 11.37
N ALA A 91 -10.69 4.24 11.30
CA ALA A 91 -11.34 5.33 10.57
C ALA A 91 -11.03 5.23 9.07
N PRO A 92 -11.80 5.86 8.15
CA PRO A 92 -11.44 5.89 6.73
C PRO A 92 -10.02 6.44 6.52
N LEU A 93 -9.25 5.87 5.59
CA LEU A 93 -7.81 6.13 5.44
C LEU A 93 -7.39 7.63 5.53
N PRO A 94 -8.09 8.60 4.88
CA PRO A 94 -7.76 10.03 5.02
C PRO A 94 -7.81 10.56 6.45
N VAL A 95 -8.71 10.05 7.30
CA VAL A 95 -8.82 10.43 8.71
C VAL A 95 -7.63 9.89 9.51
N GLN A 96 -7.11 8.72 9.13
CA GLN A 96 -5.92 8.13 9.77
C GLN A 96 -4.66 8.93 9.42
N PHE A 97 -4.49 9.31 8.15
CA PHE A 97 -3.37 10.15 7.72
C PHE A 97 -3.43 11.57 8.34
N GLU A 98 -4.61 12.19 8.36
CA GLU A 98 -4.82 13.55 8.85
C GLU A 98 -4.74 13.66 10.37
N SER A 99 -5.60 12.91 11.08
CA SER A 99 -5.85 13.11 12.52
C SER A 99 -5.16 12.09 13.43
N GLN A 100 -4.82 10.92 12.89
CA GLN A 100 -4.17 9.84 13.63
C GLN A 100 -2.66 9.72 13.30
N LYS A 101 -2.15 10.56 12.40
CA LYS A 101 -0.72 10.69 12.05
C LYS A 101 -0.08 9.40 11.51
N VAL A 102 -0.90 8.45 11.07
CA VAL A 102 -0.49 7.18 10.47
C VAL A 102 0.30 7.45 9.18
N ARG A 103 1.45 6.79 8.97
CA ARG A 103 2.18 6.84 7.67
C ARG A 103 2.53 5.46 7.10
N GLN A 104 2.15 4.38 7.77
CA GLN A 104 2.08 3.05 7.17
C GLN A 104 0.66 2.49 7.30
N ILE A 105 0.08 1.97 6.21
CA ILE A 105 -1.21 1.28 6.21
C ILE A 105 -1.05 -0.16 5.72
N GLU A 106 -2.05 -0.99 5.96
CA GLU A 106 -2.08 -2.42 5.64
C GLU A 106 -3.43 -2.79 5.04
N LEU A 107 -3.40 -3.44 3.88
CA LEU A 107 -4.55 -3.78 3.05
C LEU A 107 -4.51 -5.27 2.67
N ASP A 108 -5.28 -6.10 3.37
CA ASP A 108 -5.66 -7.43 2.92
C ASP A 108 -6.36 -7.34 1.56
N VAL A 109 -5.92 -8.13 0.59
CA VAL A 109 -6.45 -8.10 -0.79
C VAL A 109 -6.83 -9.48 -1.31
N TRP A 110 -8.00 -9.54 -1.94
CA TRP A 110 -8.61 -10.76 -2.46
C TRP A 110 -8.92 -10.59 -3.95
N VAL A 111 -8.57 -11.60 -4.76
CA VAL A 111 -8.86 -11.61 -6.21
C VAL A 111 -10.36 -11.85 -6.44
N ASP A 112 -10.99 -11.01 -7.26
CA ASP A 112 -12.37 -11.20 -7.76
C ASP A 112 -12.40 -10.83 -9.25
N SER A 113 -11.80 -11.68 -10.10
CA SER A 113 -11.59 -11.37 -11.53
C SER A 113 -12.88 -11.30 -12.35
N ALA A 114 -13.94 -11.96 -11.88
CA ALA A 114 -15.26 -11.94 -12.50
C ALA A 114 -16.21 -10.89 -11.90
N GLY A 115 -16.00 -10.50 -10.64
CA GLY A 115 -16.96 -9.75 -9.85
C GLY A 115 -18.04 -10.64 -9.24
N GLY A 116 -18.53 -10.25 -8.07
CA GLY A 116 -19.65 -10.86 -7.37
C GLY A 116 -19.26 -11.97 -6.38
N ARG A 117 -17.97 -12.38 -6.32
CA ARG A 117 -17.53 -13.50 -5.46
C ARG A 117 -17.83 -13.24 -3.99
N TYR A 118 -17.48 -12.07 -3.49
CA TYR A 118 -17.61 -11.70 -2.07
C TYR A 118 -18.88 -10.87 -1.75
N ARG A 119 -19.87 -10.90 -2.66
CA ARG A 119 -21.12 -10.11 -2.58
C ARG A 119 -22.07 -10.58 -1.48
N GLN A 120 -22.07 -11.87 -1.14
CA GLN A 120 -23.04 -12.50 -0.26
C GLN A 120 -22.37 -13.21 0.94
N PRO A 121 -21.63 -12.49 1.82
CA PRO A 121 -20.97 -13.09 2.98
C PRO A 121 -21.87 -14.07 3.75
N LEU A 122 -21.38 -15.29 4.03
CA LEU A 122 -22.15 -16.34 4.70
C LEU A 122 -22.77 -15.85 6.02
N LEU A 123 -22.05 -15.03 6.80
CA LEU A 123 -22.53 -14.44 8.05
C LEU A 123 -23.74 -13.51 7.83
N ARG A 124 -23.72 -12.67 6.78
CA ARG A 124 -24.85 -11.82 6.39
C ARG A 124 -26.04 -12.64 5.91
N SER A 125 -25.75 -13.69 5.14
CA SER A 125 -26.75 -14.60 4.59
C SER A 125 -27.46 -15.38 5.71
N ALA A 126 -26.74 -15.80 6.75
CA ALA A 126 -27.29 -16.45 7.95
C ALA A 126 -28.12 -15.52 8.86
N LEU A 127 -28.06 -14.20 8.63
CA LEU A 127 -28.77 -13.16 9.40
C LEU A 127 -29.79 -12.38 8.55
N ASP A 128 -30.10 -12.83 7.33
CA ASP A 128 -30.99 -12.17 6.36
C ASP A 128 -30.62 -10.70 6.05
N LEU A 129 -29.36 -10.30 6.23
CA LEU A 129 -28.88 -8.91 6.08
C LEU A 129 -28.70 -8.47 4.62
N GLY A 130 -28.93 -9.37 3.66
CA GLY A 130 -28.75 -9.11 2.23
C GLY A 130 -27.29 -8.87 1.81
N PRO A 131 -27.06 -8.51 0.53
CA PRO A 131 -25.72 -8.38 -0.04
C PRO A 131 -24.92 -7.27 0.63
N TYR A 132 -23.60 -7.43 0.60
CA TYR A 132 -22.65 -6.41 1.04
C TYR A 132 -22.19 -5.54 -0.13
N GLN A 133 -22.36 -4.22 0.00
CA GLN A 133 -21.94 -3.17 -0.95
C GLN A 133 -21.96 -3.62 -2.44
N PRO A 134 -23.11 -4.12 -2.96
CA PRO A 134 -23.17 -4.77 -4.27
C PRO A 134 -22.73 -3.85 -5.42
N GLU A 135 -22.90 -2.55 -5.30
CA GLU A 135 -22.39 -1.53 -6.23
C GLU A 135 -20.86 -1.56 -6.42
N ILE A 136 -20.11 -2.17 -5.51
CA ILE A 136 -18.65 -2.41 -5.62
C ILE A 136 -18.36 -3.91 -5.73
N MET A 137 -19.07 -4.75 -4.96
CA MET A 137 -18.83 -6.20 -4.94
C MET A 137 -19.28 -6.93 -6.22
N ASP A 138 -20.25 -6.41 -6.99
CA ASP A 138 -20.66 -6.99 -8.29
C ASP A 138 -19.72 -6.63 -9.46
N LEU A 139 -18.71 -5.79 -9.24
CA LEU A 139 -17.73 -5.39 -10.26
C LEU A 139 -16.50 -6.30 -10.21
N PRO A 140 -15.82 -6.58 -11.35
CA PRO A 140 -14.48 -7.17 -11.35
C PRO A 140 -13.43 -6.34 -10.59
N GLY A 141 -12.30 -6.95 -10.26
CA GLY A 141 -11.12 -6.29 -9.68
C GLY A 141 -10.93 -6.57 -8.20
N THR A 142 -9.77 -6.20 -7.65
CA THR A 142 -9.34 -6.66 -6.32
C THR A 142 -10.19 -6.07 -5.18
N LYS A 143 -10.57 -6.90 -4.21
CA LYS A 143 -11.37 -6.52 -3.03
C LYS A 143 -10.50 -6.39 -1.78
N THR A 144 -10.95 -5.61 -0.81
CA THR A 144 -10.20 -5.33 0.43
C THR A 144 -11.07 -5.49 1.68
N PHE A 145 -10.79 -6.55 2.45
CA PHE A 145 -11.45 -6.92 3.71
C PHE A 145 -10.64 -8.01 4.44
N HIS A 146 -10.91 -8.26 5.73
CA HIS A 146 -10.05 -9.06 6.61
C HIS A 146 -10.18 -10.59 6.42
N ILE A 147 -11.39 -11.13 6.55
CA ILE A 147 -11.65 -12.58 6.39
C ILE A 147 -12.91 -12.77 5.55
N GLN A 148 -12.86 -13.70 4.58
CA GLN A 148 -14.04 -14.02 3.75
C GLN A 148 -15.24 -14.40 4.64
N ASP A 149 -16.43 -14.01 4.20
CA ASP A 149 -17.72 -14.30 4.82
C ASP A 149 -18.00 -13.79 6.24
N VAL A 150 -16.99 -13.61 7.10
CA VAL A 150 -17.16 -13.42 8.55
C VAL A 150 -16.62 -12.10 9.09
N ASP A 151 -15.58 -11.52 8.49
CA ASP A 151 -15.00 -10.24 8.89
C ASP A 151 -14.71 -9.38 7.63
N TYR A 152 -15.75 -9.27 6.82
CA TYR A 152 -15.75 -8.67 5.48
C TYR A 152 -15.87 -7.12 5.52
N GLY A 153 -15.94 -6.52 6.72
CA GLY A 153 -16.21 -5.10 6.94
C GLY A 153 -15.03 -4.19 6.56
N SER A 154 -15.27 -3.21 5.69
CA SER A 154 -14.22 -2.36 5.12
C SER A 154 -14.69 -0.94 4.81
N THR A 155 -13.86 0.07 5.11
CA THR A 155 -14.07 1.47 4.73
C THR A 155 -13.83 1.73 3.24
N CYS A 156 -13.16 0.80 2.54
CA CYS A 156 -12.91 0.85 1.10
C CYS A 156 -12.90 -0.59 0.55
N PRO A 157 -14.05 -1.16 0.14
CA PRO A 157 -14.16 -2.59 -0.17
C PRO A 157 -13.51 -3.02 -1.50
N SER A 158 -13.13 -2.08 -2.37
CA SER A 158 -12.26 -2.34 -3.52
C SER A 158 -10.87 -1.75 -3.29
N PHE A 159 -9.84 -2.47 -3.73
CA PHE A 159 -8.44 -2.06 -3.59
C PHE A 159 -8.19 -0.71 -4.27
N VAL A 160 -8.62 -0.56 -5.53
CA VAL A 160 -8.59 0.72 -6.27
C VAL A 160 -9.28 1.85 -5.48
N GLY A 161 -10.41 1.58 -4.81
CA GLY A 161 -11.09 2.57 -3.98
C GLY A 161 -10.32 2.96 -2.72
N CYS A 162 -9.55 2.03 -2.12
CA CYS A 162 -8.58 2.38 -1.08
C CYS A 162 -7.47 3.27 -1.64
N LEU A 163 -6.89 2.91 -2.80
CA LEU A 163 -5.82 3.68 -3.44
C LEU A 163 -6.26 5.09 -3.83
N GLU A 164 -7.47 5.26 -4.36
CA GLU A 164 -8.07 6.57 -4.65
C GLU A 164 -8.24 7.42 -3.38
N ALA A 165 -8.59 6.79 -2.24
CA ALA A 165 -8.69 7.48 -0.96
C ALA A 165 -7.31 7.91 -0.41
N VAL A 166 -6.26 7.09 -0.56
CA VAL A 166 -4.88 7.49 -0.24
C VAL A 166 -4.43 8.63 -1.15
N LYS A 167 -4.63 8.49 -2.46
CA LYS A 167 -4.24 9.48 -3.46
C LYS A 167 -4.92 10.83 -3.25
N GLY A 168 -6.23 10.84 -2.97
CA GLY A 168 -6.98 12.07 -2.70
C GLY A 168 -6.49 12.84 -1.47
N TRP A 169 -5.95 12.15 -0.46
CA TRP A 169 -5.29 12.79 0.68
C TRP A 169 -3.86 13.24 0.34
N SER A 170 -3.10 12.40 -0.37
CA SER A 170 -1.71 12.64 -0.77
C SER A 170 -1.57 13.85 -1.71
N ASP A 171 -2.39 13.95 -2.75
CA ASP A 171 -2.41 15.06 -3.71
C ASP A 171 -2.70 16.42 -3.03
N ALA A 172 -3.40 16.41 -1.89
CA ALA A 172 -3.68 17.59 -1.09
C ALA A 172 -2.55 17.96 -0.09
N ASN A 173 -1.73 16.98 0.31
CA ASN A 173 -0.77 17.07 1.41
C ASN A 173 0.68 16.80 0.96
N GLN A 174 1.08 17.35 -0.18
CA GLN A 174 2.35 17.07 -0.90
C GLN A 174 3.67 17.29 -0.11
N GLY A 175 3.61 17.77 1.13
CA GLY A 175 4.74 17.81 2.06
C GLY A 175 4.95 16.54 2.89
N HIS A 176 4.03 15.58 2.85
CA HIS A 176 4.04 14.40 3.72
C HIS A 176 5.26 13.49 3.51
N VAL A 177 5.76 12.83 4.56
CA VAL A 177 6.77 11.77 4.41
C VAL A 177 6.15 10.55 3.69
N PRO A 178 6.94 9.68 3.05
CA PRO A 178 6.39 8.59 2.23
C PRO A 178 5.34 7.75 2.98
N ILE A 179 4.19 7.52 2.33
CA ILE A 179 3.19 6.59 2.86
C ILE A 179 3.53 5.18 2.39
N ALA A 180 3.76 4.29 3.35
CA ALA A 180 4.01 2.88 3.10
C ALA A 180 2.68 2.09 3.09
N ILE A 181 2.42 1.35 2.02
CA ILE A 181 1.20 0.58 1.81
C ILE A 181 1.57 -0.91 1.78
N LEU A 182 1.36 -1.56 2.91
CA LEU A 182 1.55 -3.00 3.06
C LEU A 182 0.32 -3.71 2.47
N VAL A 183 0.56 -4.72 1.64
CA VAL A 183 -0.46 -5.43 0.87
C VAL A 183 -0.33 -6.92 1.18
N GLU A 184 -1.35 -7.50 1.81
CA GLU A 184 -1.38 -8.93 2.10
C GLU A 184 -2.27 -9.66 1.10
N LEU A 185 -1.65 -10.53 0.31
CA LEU A 185 -2.29 -11.37 -0.67
C LEU A 185 -3.05 -12.51 0.03
N LYS A 186 -4.37 -12.36 0.17
CA LYS A 186 -5.26 -13.34 0.80
C LYS A 186 -5.93 -14.23 -0.26
N ASP A 187 -5.66 -15.53 -0.20
CA ASP A 187 -6.34 -16.58 -1.00
C ASP A 187 -6.47 -17.95 -0.29
N THR A 188 -6.29 -18.00 1.04
CA THR A 188 -6.47 -19.24 1.81
C THR A 188 -7.98 -19.47 2.11
N PRO A 189 -8.55 -20.66 1.83
CA PRO A 189 -9.92 -20.97 2.21
C PRO A 189 -10.15 -20.99 3.73
N LEU A 190 -11.26 -20.42 4.19
CA LEU A 190 -11.68 -20.50 5.59
C LEU A 190 -12.32 -21.86 5.89
N GLU A 191 -11.61 -22.74 6.60
CA GLU A 191 -12.12 -24.06 7.01
C GLU A 191 -12.57 -24.05 8.50
N VAL A 192 -13.87 -23.82 8.75
CA VAL A 192 -14.45 -23.87 10.11
C VAL A 192 -15.72 -24.71 10.14
N GLY A 193 -15.64 -25.90 10.74
CA GLY A 193 -16.79 -26.82 10.86
C GLY A 193 -17.21 -27.40 9.51
N ASP A 194 -18.52 -27.69 9.36
CA ASP A 194 -19.12 -28.22 8.13
C ASP A 194 -19.80 -27.09 7.29
N PHE A 195 -19.22 -25.87 7.29
CA PHE A 195 -19.76 -24.71 6.57
C PHE A 195 -19.17 -24.56 5.16
N ASP A 196 -20.02 -24.19 4.21
CA ASP A 196 -19.69 -23.93 2.80
C ASP A 196 -19.34 -22.43 2.65
N PHE A 197 -18.07 -22.09 2.87
CA PHE A 197 -17.54 -20.73 2.76
C PHE A 197 -17.16 -20.38 1.30
N THR A 198 -17.03 -19.08 1.03
CA THR A 198 -16.59 -18.55 -0.25
C THR A 198 -15.16 -18.98 -0.55
N ASP A 199 -15.01 -19.90 -1.50
CA ASP A 199 -13.74 -20.30 -2.11
C ASP A 199 -13.08 -19.07 -2.79
N PRO A 200 -11.85 -18.67 -2.41
CA PRO A 200 -11.17 -17.51 -2.97
C PRO A 200 -10.50 -17.80 -4.33
N GLU A 201 -10.21 -16.76 -5.10
CA GLU A 201 -9.34 -16.89 -6.28
C GLU A 201 -7.86 -16.79 -5.88
N LEU A 202 -7.04 -17.70 -6.40
CA LEU A 202 -5.60 -17.79 -6.09
C LEU A 202 -4.80 -16.62 -6.67
N TRP A 203 -3.81 -16.16 -5.89
CA TRP A 203 -2.83 -15.15 -6.28
C TRP A 203 -1.77 -15.71 -7.23
N THR A 204 -2.19 -16.03 -8.45
CA THR A 204 -1.29 -16.39 -9.56
C THR A 204 -0.46 -15.19 -10.02
N ALA A 205 0.64 -15.44 -10.74
CA ALA A 205 1.43 -14.39 -11.38
C ALA A 205 0.61 -13.47 -12.31
N GLU A 206 -0.50 -13.95 -12.92
CA GLU A 206 -1.41 -13.11 -13.73
C GLU A 206 -2.27 -12.19 -12.85
N ALA A 207 -2.72 -12.66 -11.68
CA ALA A 207 -3.39 -11.83 -10.68
C ALA A 207 -2.43 -10.79 -10.08
N MET A 208 -1.18 -11.15 -9.78
CA MET A 208 -0.14 -10.22 -9.33
C MET A 208 0.21 -9.15 -10.38
N ASN A 209 0.28 -9.54 -11.67
CA ASN A 209 0.45 -8.57 -12.76
C ASN A 209 -0.77 -7.62 -12.88
N SER A 210 -1.96 -8.10 -12.49
CA SER A 210 -3.18 -7.28 -12.46
C SER A 210 -3.18 -6.32 -11.26
N LEU A 211 -2.66 -6.74 -10.11
CA LEU A 211 -2.43 -5.88 -8.93
C LEU A 211 -1.45 -4.73 -9.26
N ASP A 212 -0.32 -5.03 -9.89
CA ASP A 212 0.65 -4.04 -10.39
C ASP A 212 -0.02 -3.03 -11.34
N ALA A 213 -0.98 -3.48 -12.16
CA ALA A 213 -1.73 -2.64 -13.09
C ALA A 213 -2.84 -1.81 -12.42
N GLU A 214 -3.53 -2.34 -11.40
CA GLU A 214 -4.49 -1.61 -10.59
C GLU A 214 -3.80 -0.47 -9.82
N ILE A 215 -2.62 -0.71 -9.23
CA ILE A 215 -1.83 0.35 -8.59
C ILE A 215 -1.47 1.46 -9.59
N ARG A 216 -0.88 1.07 -10.74
CA ARG A 216 -0.49 2.01 -11.81
C ARG A 216 -1.67 2.73 -12.48
N SER A 217 -2.91 2.25 -12.29
CA SER A 217 -4.12 2.93 -12.75
C SER A 217 -4.48 4.16 -11.91
N VAL A 218 -4.08 4.19 -10.63
CA VAL A 218 -4.32 5.27 -9.68
C VAL A 218 -3.08 6.15 -9.49
N PHE A 219 -1.93 5.52 -9.26
CA PHE A 219 -0.66 6.20 -9.00
C PHE A 219 0.25 6.15 -10.24
N PRO A 220 0.53 7.29 -10.92
CA PRO A 220 1.62 7.35 -11.88
C PRO A 220 2.97 7.16 -11.17
N GLU A 221 3.97 6.61 -11.89
CA GLU A 221 5.31 6.29 -11.35
C GLU A 221 5.94 7.48 -10.58
N SER A 222 5.75 8.72 -11.04
CA SER A 222 6.29 9.92 -10.36
C SER A 222 5.69 10.22 -8.97
N SER A 223 4.60 9.54 -8.60
CA SER A 223 4.00 9.60 -7.25
C SER A 223 4.28 8.34 -6.42
N MET A 224 5.12 7.44 -6.92
CA MET A 224 5.54 6.22 -6.25
C MET A 224 7.06 6.22 -6.00
N ILE A 225 7.49 5.39 -5.06
CA ILE A 225 8.86 4.93 -4.91
C ILE A 225 8.82 3.44 -5.24
N THR A 226 9.45 3.03 -6.34
CA THR A 226 9.44 1.64 -6.79
C THR A 226 10.76 0.92 -6.47
N PRO A 227 10.78 -0.43 -6.50
CA PRO A 227 12.01 -1.20 -6.49
C PRO A 227 13.05 -0.76 -7.54
N ASP A 228 12.60 -0.32 -8.72
CA ASP A 228 13.49 0.16 -9.78
C ASP A 228 14.14 1.52 -9.45
N ASP A 229 13.41 2.44 -8.81
CA ASP A 229 13.94 3.74 -8.38
C ASP A 229 15.04 3.58 -7.31
N VAL A 230 14.84 2.64 -6.37
CA VAL A 230 15.79 2.37 -5.29
C VAL A 230 16.98 1.53 -5.78
N ARG A 231 16.77 0.57 -6.69
CA ARG A 231 17.86 -0.23 -7.29
C ARG A 231 18.74 0.60 -8.24
N GLY A 232 18.16 1.58 -8.92
CA GLY A 232 18.87 2.53 -9.78
C GLY A 232 19.71 1.85 -10.86
N SER A 233 21.04 1.92 -10.73
CA SER A 233 21.99 1.27 -11.65
C SER A 233 22.76 0.10 -11.04
N ARG A 234 22.35 -0.43 -9.87
CA ARG A 234 22.97 -1.59 -9.25
C ARG A 234 22.49 -2.90 -9.88
N SER A 235 23.30 -3.95 -9.68
CA SER A 235 22.95 -5.30 -10.12
C SER A 235 21.74 -5.84 -9.35
N THR A 236 21.63 -5.47 -8.07
CA THR A 236 20.56 -5.94 -7.19
C THR A 236 20.10 -4.81 -6.26
N LEU A 237 18.82 -4.85 -5.88
CA LEU A 237 18.19 -3.92 -4.96
C LEU A 237 18.83 -4.01 -3.56
N ARG A 238 19.18 -5.23 -3.12
CA ARG A 238 19.99 -5.45 -1.91
C ARG A 238 21.33 -4.73 -1.96
N GLU A 239 22.02 -4.75 -3.11
CA GLU A 239 23.27 -4.03 -3.29
C GLU A 239 23.07 -2.51 -3.13
N ALA A 240 21.96 -1.97 -3.67
CA ALA A 240 21.63 -0.55 -3.58
C ALA A 240 21.33 -0.10 -2.15
N VAL A 241 20.42 -0.77 -1.42
CA VAL A 241 20.05 -0.33 -0.05
C VAL A 241 21.20 -0.43 0.96
N ILE A 242 22.16 -1.35 0.74
CA ILE A 242 23.34 -1.50 1.60
C ILE A 242 24.46 -0.50 1.25
N GLN A 243 24.72 -0.24 -0.05
CA GLN A 243 25.87 0.59 -0.45
C GLN A 243 25.53 2.06 -0.73
N ASP A 244 24.40 2.31 -1.41
CA ASP A 244 23.96 3.64 -1.79
C ASP A 244 22.92 4.16 -0.78
N GLY A 245 22.06 3.27 -0.27
CA GLY A 245 20.97 3.56 0.66
C GLY A 245 19.73 4.14 0.00
N TRP A 246 18.70 4.41 0.81
CA TRP A 246 17.41 4.86 0.32
C TRP A 246 17.38 6.35 -0.08
N PRO A 247 16.42 6.75 -0.93
CA PRO A 247 16.15 8.16 -1.25
C PRO A 247 15.93 9.05 -0.01
N THR A 248 16.23 10.33 -0.18
CA THR A 248 16.04 11.37 0.84
C THR A 248 14.59 11.85 0.90
N LEU A 249 14.15 12.42 2.02
CA LEU A 249 12.81 13.01 2.13
C LEU A 249 12.61 14.16 1.13
N GLY A 250 13.67 14.89 0.75
CA GLY A 250 13.60 15.89 -0.31
C GLY A 250 13.29 15.33 -1.71
N GLU A 251 13.60 14.04 -1.93
CA GLU A 251 13.29 13.31 -3.16
C GLU A 251 11.92 12.59 -3.09
N SER A 252 11.50 12.18 -1.88
CA SER A 252 10.37 11.25 -1.68
C SER A 252 9.11 11.81 -1.01
N ARG A 253 9.08 13.09 -0.62
CA ARG A 253 7.86 13.73 -0.09
C ARG A 253 6.70 13.69 -1.08
N GLY A 254 5.49 13.47 -0.56
CA GLY A 254 4.28 13.39 -1.37
C GLY A 254 4.16 12.12 -2.22
N GLN A 255 5.03 11.13 -2.01
CA GLN A 255 4.98 9.83 -2.71
C GLN A 255 4.44 8.71 -1.81
N VAL A 256 4.00 7.62 -2.44
CA VAL A 256 3.64 6.36 -1.78
C VAL A 256 4.63 5.25 -2.14
N MET A 257 4.69 4.19 -1.35
CA MET A 257 5.41 2.96 -1.69
C MET A 257 4.60 1.73 -1.30
N PHE A 258 4.76 0.63 -2.04
CA PHE A 258 3.99 -0.59 -1.85
C PHE A 258 4.88 -1.73 -1.40
N MET A 259 4.41 -2.56 -0.48
CA MET A 259 5.17 -3.73 -0.02
C MET A 259 4.27 -4.95 0.13
N MET A 260 4.81 -6.14 -0.16
CA MET A 260 4.13 -7.41 0.05
C MET A 260 4.31 -7.85 1.51
N ASP A 261 3.21 -8.16 2.21
CA ASP A 261 3.27 -8.75 3.56
C ASP A 261 3.75 -10.21 3.51
N ASN A 262 3.28 -10.95 2.51
CA ASN A 262 3.56 -12.36 2.29
C ASN A 262 5.06 -12.62 2.00
N GLY A 263 5.57 -13.72 2.55
CA GLY A 263 6.85 -14.31 2.14
C GLY A 263 6.64 -15.67 1.46
N GLY A 264 7.74 -16.37 1.15
CA GLY A 264 7.70 -17.69 0.50
C GLY A 264 7.01 -17.65 -0.86
N GLY A 265 6.15 -18.63 -1.16
CA GLY A 265 5.60 -18.84 -2.51
C GLY A 265 5.00 -17.60 -3.19
N TYR A 266 4.27 -16.76 -2.47
CA TYR A 266 3.72 -15.50 -3.03
C TYR A 266 4.83 -14.54 -3.52
N ARG A 267 5.91 -14.41 -2.74
CA ARG A 267 7.08 -13.64 -3.14
C ARG A 267 7.79 -14.33 -4.30
N ASP A 268 7.99 -15.64 -4.23
CA ASP A 268 8.75 -16.40 -5.22
C ASP A 268 8.08 -16.31 -6.61
N ASP A 269 6.74 -16.39 -6.67
CA ASP A 269 5.95 -16.18 -7.89
C ASP A 269 5.93 -14.71 -8.35
N TYR A 270 6.04 -13.74 -7.43
CA TYR A 270 6.14 -12.32 -7.78
C TYR A 270 7.50 -11.95 -8.40
N VAL A 271 8.59 -12.50 -7.85
CA VAL A 271 9.97 -12.35 -8.34
C VAL A 271 10.24 -13.18 -9.59
N ALA A 272 9.44 -14.22 -9.86
CA ALA A 272 9.60 -15.08 -11.04
C ALA A 272 9.56 -14.29 -12.36
N GLY A 273 10.70 -14.22 -13.06
CA GLY A 273 10.86 -13.44 -14.29
C GLY A 273 11.19 -11.97 -14.10
N HIS A 274 11.20 -11.49 -12.85
CA HIS A 274 11.49 -10.11 -12.43
C HIS A 274 12.69 -10.12 -11.46
N PRO A 275 13.92 -10.44 -11.93
CA PRO A 275 15.09 -10.58 -11.07
C PRO A 275 15.33 -9.28 -10.30
N SER A 276 15.51 -9.37 -8.98
CA SER A 276 15.67 -8.20 -8.11
C SER A 276 14.58 -7.12 -8.31
N LEU A 277 13.35 -7.57 -8.59
CA LEU A 277 12.13 -6.77 -8.77
C LEU A 277 12.12 -5.84 -10.00
N GLU A 278 12.90 -6.14 -11.05
CA GLU A 278 12.86 -5.41 -12.32
C GLU A 278 11.42 -5.17 -12.85
N GLY A 279 10.98 -3.91 -12.88
CA GLY A 279 9.65 -3.49 -13.36
C GLY A 279 8.46 -3.71 -12.40
N ARG A 280 8.70 -4.27 -11.21
CA ARG A 280 7.65 -4.48 -10.18
C ARG A 280 7.28 -3.20 -9.44
N VAL A 281 6.16 -3.24 -8.72
CA VAL A 281 5.66 -2.12 -7.91
C VAL A 281 5.90 -2.37 -6.41
N LEU A 282 5.69 -3.60 -5.93
CA LEU A 282 5.83 -3.96 -4.53
C LEU A 282 7.30 -4.29 -4.20
N PHE A 283 7.79 -3.76 -3.09
CA PHE A 283 8.93 -4.33 -2.38
C PHE A 283 8.48 -5.63 -1.69
N THR A 284 9.21 -6.72 -1.89
CA THR A 284 8.90 -8.03 -1.30
C THR A 284 9.38 -8.13 0.15
N ASN A 285 8.67 -8.89 0.96
CA ASN A 285 9.16 -9.35 2.27
C ASN A 285 10.14 -10.52 2.03
N ALA A 286 11.41 -10.16 1.77
CA ALA A 286 12.48 -11.08 1.41
C ALA A 286 13.33 -11.49 2.63
N ASP A 287 14.14 -12.55 2.47
CA ASP A 287 15.17 -12.88 3.46
C ASP A 287 16.41 -11.98 3.28
N PRO A 288 17.18 -11.69 4.36
CA PRO A 288 18.20 -10.63 4.34
C PRO A 288 19.41 -10.87 3.42
N ASP A 289 19.50 -12.04 2.76
CA ASP A 289 20.57 -12.42 1.84
C ASP A 289 20.14 -12.45 0.36
N ASP A 290 18.84 -12.28 0.05
CA ASP A 290 18.32 -12.38 -1.32
C ASP A 290 18.50 -11.10 -2.15
N ASP A 291 18.62 -11.23 -3.47
CA ASP A 291 18.91 -10.09 -4.37
C ASP A 291 17.82 -9.01 -4.38
N ASP A 292 16.57 -9.32 -4.04
CA ASP A 292 15.45 -8.39 -3.90
C ASP A 292 15.33 -7.75 -2.50
N ALA A 293 16.19 -8.11 -1.54
CA ALA A 293 16.05 -7.67 -0.15
C ALA A 293 16.20 -6.15 0.02
N ALA A 294 15.13 -5.50 0.46
CA ALA A 294 15.07 -4.10 0.83
C ALA A 294 14.06 -3.86 1.95
N PHE A 295 12.86 -4.40 1.78
CA PHE A 295 11.84 -4.51 2.83
C PHE A 295 11.90 -5.87 3.52
N ILE A 296 11.74 -5.88 4.85
CA ILE A 296 11.72 -7.10 5.66
C ILE A 296 10.64 -6.98 6.74
N LYS A 297 9.80 -8.01 6.89
CA LYS A 297 8.81 -8.09 7.97
C LYS A 297 9.33 -8.89 9.16
N ARG A 298 9.19 -8.35 10.37
CA ARG A 298 9.46 -9.02 11.65
C ARG A 298 8.35 -8.69 12.65
N ASN A 299 7.28 -9.49 12.63
CA ASN A 299 6.07 -9.24 13.43
C ASN A 299 6.30 -9.31 14.95
N ASP A 300 7.33 -10.02 15.43
CA ASP A 300 7.73 -10.02 16.83
C ASP A 300 8.67 -8.82 17.12
N PRO A 301 8.26 -7.83 17.93
CA PRO A 301 9.11 -6.67 18.25
C PRO A 301 10.28 -7.00 19.19
N PHE A 302 10.33 -8.23 19.74
CA PHE A 302 11.46 -8.73 20.52
C PHE A 302 12.47 -9.52 19.67
N ASP A 303 12.27 -9.64 18.35
CA ASP A 303 13.25 -10.28 17.46
C ASP A 303 14.59 -9.51 17.50
N PRO A 304 15.69 -10.13 17.97
CA PRO A 304 16.97 -9.45 18.17
C PRO A 304 17.66 -9.08 16.85
N SER A 305 17.17 -9.54 15.69
CA SER A 305 17.72 -9.16 14.38
C SER A 305 17.25 -7.79 13.89
N ILE A 306 16.18 -7.22 14.44
CA ILE A 306 15.61 -5.96 13.94
C ILE A 306 16.64 -4.80 13.93
N PRO A 307 17.42 -4.53 15.01
CA PRO A 307 18.43 -3.47 14.97
C PRO A 307 19.53 -3.74 13.93
N ASP A 308 20.05 -4.97 13.87
CA ASP A 308 21.09 -5.37 12.91
C ASP A 308 20.63 -5.17 11.45
N LEU A 309 19.35 -5.41 11.14
CA LEU A 309 18.78 -5.19 9.81
C LEU A 309 18.63 -3.68 9.50
N VAL A 310 18.24 -2.87 10.49
CA VAL A 310 18.10 -1.42 10.37
C VAL A 310 19.46 -0.72 10.21
N GLU A 311 20.50 -1.20 10.91
CA GLU A 311 21.90 -0.75 10.74
C GLU A 311 22.47 -1.11 9.36
N GLN A 312 22.05 -2.25 8.77
CA GLN A 312 22.44 -2.64 7.41
C GLN A 312 21.74 -1.84 6.29
N GLY A 313 20.75 -1.00 6.63
CA GLY A 313 20.04 -0.15 5.68
C GLY A 313 18.70 -0.71 5.18
N PHE A 314 18.29 -1.90 5.62
CA PHE A 314 16.96 -2.43 5.31
C PHE A 314 15.85 -1.60 5.98
N VAL A 315 14.65 -1.64 5.39
CA VAL A 315 13.43 -1.11 6.01
C VAL A 315 12.66 -2.27 6.64
N VAL A 316 12.39 -2.17 7.94
CA VAL A 316 11.75 -3.21 8.74
C VAL A 316 10.37 -2.77 9.24
N ARG A 317 9.37 -3.63 9.02
CA ARG A 317 8.05 -3.53 9.67
C ARG A 317 7.98 -4.47 10.86
N THR A 318 7.46 -3.98 11.97
CA THR A 318 7.12 -4.77 13.16
C THR A 318 5.72 -4.39 13.70
N ARG A 319 5.23 -5.13 14.71
CA ARG A 319 3.95 -4.86 15.38
C ARG A 319 4.19 -4.45 16.83
N SER A 320 3.34 -3.57 17.36
CA SER A 320 3.30 -3.19 18.78
C SER A 320 2.27 -3.97 19.60
N ASP A 321 1.39 -4.72 18.94
CA ASP A 321 0.24 -5.42 19.51
C ASP A 321 -0.29 -6.51 18.56
N SER A 322 -0.98 -7.52 19.12
CA SER A 322 -1.64 -8.62 18.39
C SER A 322 -2.93 -9.07 19.09
N ASP A 323 -3.89 -9.57 18.33
CA ASP A 323 -5.08 -10.27 18.85
C ASP A 323 -5.90 -9.47 19.88
N THR A 324 -5.78 -8.14 19.91
CA THR A 324 -6.27 -7.21 20.95
C THR A 324 -5.70 -7.41 22.38
N LEU A 325 -4.68 -8.27 22.56
CA LEU A 325 -4.22 -8.74 23.87
C LEU A 325 -3.56 -7.63 24.69
N GLU A 326 -2.56 -6.96 24.12
CA GLU A 326 -1.82 -5.85 24.76
C GLU A 326 -2.78 -4.72 25.14
N ALA A 327 -3.73 -4.41 24.26
CA ALA A 327 -4.74 -3.39 24.48
C ALA A 327 -5.66 -3.72 25.65
N ARG A 328 -6.15 -4.98 25.75
CA ARG A 328 -6.99 -5.41 26.88
C ARG A 328 -6.22 -5.53 28.20
N ALA A 329 -4.94 -5.88 28.15
CA ALA A 329 -4.07 -5.96 29.33
C ALA A 329 -3.52 -4.61 29.78
N ASN A 330 -3.53 -3.60 28.90
CA ASN A 330 -2.70 -2.40 28.98
C ASN A 330 -1.20 -2.75 29.15
N ASP A 331 -0.73 -3.77 28.43
CA ASP A 331 0.69 -4.14 28.40
C ASP A 331 1.40 -3.35 27.30
N THR A 332 2.28 -2.43 27.68
CA THR A 332 3.06 -1.64 26.73
C THR A 332 4.38 -2.28 26.33
N GLY A 333 4.74 -3.46 26.87
CA GLY A 333 6.01 -4.12 26.62
C GLY A 333 6.33 -4.30 25.12
N PRO A 334 5.43 -4.91 24.31
CA PRO A 334 5.68 -5.10 22.88
C PRO A 334 5.75 -3.78 22.10
N ARG A 335 4.90 -2.80 22.44
CA ARG A 335 4.95 -1.43 21.90
C ARG A 335 6.28 -0.73 22.18
N ASP A 336 6.73 -0.78 23.42
CA ASP A 336 7.92 -0.07 23.86
C ASP A 336 9.19 -0.73 23.27
N ALA A 337 9.16 -2.05 23.05
CA ALA A 337 10.17 -2.78 22.27
C ALA A 337 10.14 -2.42 20.77
N ALA A 338 8.96 -2.39 20.14
CA ALA A 338 8.77 -2.04 18.73
C ALA A 338 9.30 -0.63 18.40
N LEU A 339 9.05 0.33 19.29
CA LEU A 339 9.60 1.67 19.17
C LEU A 339 11.12 1.70 19.41
N ALA A 340 11.64 0.90 20.35
CA ALA A 340 13.07 0.88 20.68
C ALA A 340 13.95 0.14 19.66
N SER A 341 13.42 -0.84 18.93
CA SER A 341 14.18 -1.72 18.03
C SER A 341 14.70 -1.04 16.75
N GLY A 342 14.18 0.15 16.41
CA GLY A 342 14.53 0.87 15.19
C GLY A 342 13.77 0.44 13.93
N ALA A 343 12.82 -0.50 14.02
CA ALA A 343 11.92 -0.78 12.90
C ALA A 343 11.23 0.50 12.43
N GLN A 344 11.34 0.85 11.15
CA GLN A 344 10.84 2.11 10.60
C GLN A 344 9.31 2.20 10.65
N TRP A 345 8.62 1.07 10.55
CA TRP A 345 7.15 1.00 10.59
C TRP A 345 6.69 0.12 11.76
N VAL A 346 6.03 0.76 12.73
CA VAL A 346 5.45 0.09 13.91
C VAL A 346 3.93 0.05 13.73
N SER A 347 3.38 -1.11 13.36
CA SER A 347 1.95 -1.29 13.13
C SER A 347 1.17 -1.60 14.42
N THR A 348 -0.01 -0.98 14.57
CA THR A 348 -0.93 -1.16 15.70
C THR A 348 -2.39 -1.21 15.24
N ASP A 349 -3.29 -1.83 15.99
CA ASP A 349 -4.74 -1.60 15.83
C ASP A 349 -5.19 -0.27 16.52
N TYR A 350 -4.32 0.39 17.32
CA TYR A 350 -4.66 1.49 18.24
C TYR A 350 -3.79 2.76 18.07
N PRO A 351 -3.75 3.41 16.90
CA PRO A 351 -2.84 4.53 16.60
C PRO A 351 -3.14 5.86 17.34
N VAL A 352 -4.26 5.98 18.08
CA VAL A 352 -4.57 7.18 18.89
C VAL A 352 -5.29 6.85 20.20
N PRO A 353 -5.17 7.72 21.23
CA PRO A 353 -5.93 7.59 22.48
C PRO A 353 -7.44 7.45 22.24
N GLY A 354 -8.05 6.46 22.88
CA GLY A 354 -9.49 6.22 22.78
C GLY A 354 -9.94 5.35 21.61
N MET A 355 -9.03 4.73 20.84
CA MET A 355 -9.42 3.63 19.92
C MET A 355 -9.66 2.30 20.65
N ALA A 356 -9.06 2.07 21.82
CA ALA A 356 -9.38 0.94 22.71
C ALA A 356 -10.78 1.05 23.40
N VAL A 357 -11.71 1.85 22.86
CA VAL A 357 -13.05 2.05 23.43
C VAL A 357 -13.87 0.77 23.30
N GLY A 358 -14.27 0.23 24.45
CA GLY A 358 -14.81 -1.13 24.59
C GLY A 358 -13.97 -1.97 25.56
N PHE A 359 -12.71 -1.59 25.78
CA PHE A 359 -11.85 -2.08 26.86
C PHE A 359 -11.80 -1.05 27.99
N GLU A 360 -11.37 -1.46 29.19
CA GLU A 360 -11.26 -0.57 30.36
C GLU A 360 -9.89 0.15 30.44
N THR A 361 -9.17 0.22 29.32
CA THR A 361 -7.74 0.55 29.26
C THR A 361 -7.44 1.82 28.46
N PRO A 362 -6.41 2.60 28.85
CA PRO A 362 -5.91 3.72 28.07
C PRO A 362 -4.84 3.30 27.04
N PHE A 363 -4.92 2.10 26.46
CA PHE A 363 -3.89 1.63 25.52
C PHE A 363 -3.99 2.36 24.17
N TYR A 364 -2.84 2.80 23.67
CA TYR A 364 -2.63 3.32 22.32
C TYR A 364 -1.12 3.37 22.01
N VAL A 365 -0.80 3.61 20.74
CA VAL A 365 0.56 3.71 20.23
C VAL A 365 0.73 5.02 19.45
N GLU A 366 1.67 5.85 19.87
CA GLU A 366 2.07 7.07 19.15
C GLU A 366 3.60 7.14 19.02
N ILE A 367 4.09 7.95 18.07
CA ILE A 367 5.51 8.30 18.02
C ILE A 367 5.88 9.12 19.27
N PRO A 368 6.94 8.74 20.03
CA PRO A 368 7.37 9.48 21.22
C PRO A 368 7.65 10.95 20.91
N GLY A 369 6.86 11.85 21.53
CA GLY A 369 6.87 13.29 21.27
C GLY A 369 5.64 13.79 20.50
N GLY A 370 4.79 12.90 19.98
CA GLY A 370 3.53 13.24 19.31
C GLY A 370 3.67 13.83 17.91
N THR A 371 4.85 13.73 17.27
CA THR A 371 5.06 14.07 15.86
C THR A 371 4.51 12.98 14.94
N VAL A 372 4.43 13.24 13.63
CA VAL A 372 4.02 12.25 12.62
C VAL A 372 5.11 11.18 12.44
N ALA A 373 6.35 11.65 12.27
CA ALA A 373 7.55 10.84 12.20
C ALA A 373 8.54 11.29 13.29
N ARG A 374 9.46 10.41 13.67
CA ARG A 374 10.68 10.79 14.41
C ARG A 374 11.92 10.29 13.69
N CYS A 375 13.06 10.85 14.07
CA CYS A 375 14.36 10.28 13.73
C CYS A 375 14.45 8.86 14.28
N ASN A 376 14.86 7.91 13.45
CA ASN A 376 15.04 6.52 13.84
C ASN A 376 16.06 6.39 14.98
N PRO A 377 15.77 5.68 16.08
CA PRO A 377 16.68 5.58 17.22
C PRO A 377 17.96 4.79 16.97
N VAL A 378 18.06 4.05 15.85
CA VAL A 378 19.20 3.19 15.51
C VAL A 378 20.08 3.83 14.43
N ASN A 379 19.53 4.17 13.26
CA ASN A 379 20.33 4.54 12.08
C ASN A 379 20.27 6.02 11.65
N ALA A 380 19.48 6.89 12.32
CA ALA A 380 19.34 8.27 11.90
C ALA A 380 20.62 9.11 12.09
N PRO A 381 20.93 10.06 11.19
CA PRO A 381 22.11 10.90 11.30
C PRO A 381 22.00 11.85 12.50
N PRO A 382 23.10 12.21 13.19
CA PRO A 382 23.07 13.14 14.34
C PRO A 382 22.60 14.57 14.04
N SER A 383 22.35 14.91 12.77
CA SER A 383 21.73 16.15 12.32
C SER A 383 20.20 16.08 12.20
N CYS A 384 19.61 14.88 12.28
CA CYS A 384 18.16 14.69 12.21
C CYS A 384 17.45 15.34 13.40
N ASP A 385 16.38 16.08 13.12
CA ASP A 385 15.48 16.66 14.12
C ASP A 385 14.03 16.31 13.73
N SER A 386 13.36 15.61 14.64
CA SER A 386 12.00 15.09 14.44
C SER A 386 10.98 16.19 14.19
N GLY A 387 11.23 17.41 14.70
CA GLY A 387 10.37 18.57 14.48
C GLY A 387 10.40 19.12 13.05
N ASN A 388 11.31 18.65 12.20
CA ASN A 388 11.39 19.05 10.79
C ASN A 388 10.94 17.94 9.80
N LEU A 389 10.65 16.73 10.28
CA LEU A 389 10.35 15.59 9.40
C LEU A 389 8.99 15.74 8.73
N GLU A 390 7.94 16.10 9.47
CA GLU A 390 6.65 16.50 8.90
C GLU A 390 5.90 17.46 9.83
N ASP A 391 5.20 18.43 9.23
CA ASP A 391 4.32 19.39 9.90
C ASP A 391 2.98 19.43 9.17
N LEU A 392 1.91 19.02 9.87
CA LEU A 392 0.54 18.99 9.35
C LEU A 392 -0.14 20.36 9.33
N ASP A 393 0.31 21.30 10.17
CA ASP A 393 -0.13 22.69 10.14
C ASP A 393 0.66 23.53 9.12
N GLY A 394 1.62 22.90 8.41
CA GLY A 394 2.52 23.52 7.45
C GLY A 394 1.80 23.95 6.15
N PRO A 395 2.18 25.08 5.54
CA PRO A 395 1.59 25.51 4.28
C PRO A 395 1.94 24.53 3.16
N VAL A 396 0.91 23.94 2.54
CA VAL A 396 1.02 23.01 1.40
C VAL A 396 2.00 23.56 0.36
N ARG A 397 3.13 22.87 0.20
CA ARG A 397 4.19 23.31 -0.71
C ARG A 397 3.78 22.99 -2.15
N PRO A 398 4.02 23.89 -3.12
CA PRO A 398 3.85 23.55 -4.52
C PRO A 398 4.83 22.44 -4.91
N PRO A 399 4.46 21.54 -5.83
CA PRO A 399 5.29 20.38 -6.16
C PRO A 399 6.63 20.82 -6.76
N SER A 400 7.70 20.16 -6.33
CA SER A 400 9.03 20.32 -6.92
C SER A 400 8.96 20.10 -8.43
N SER A 401 9.45 21.07 -9.21
CA SER A 401 9.18 21.12 -10.64
C SER A 401 9.85 19.98 -11.41
N VAL A 402 9.06 18.97 -11.79
CA VAL A 402 9.46 17.86 -12.66
C VAL A 402 10.17 18.39 -13.91
N PRO A 403 11.38 17.90 -14.26
CA PRO A 403 12.08 18.34 -15.46
C PRO A 403 11.30 17.92 -16.72
N PRO A 404 11.20 18.78 -17.75
CA PRO A 404 10.31 18.54 -18.88
C PRO A 404 10.78 17.34 -19.73
N THR A 405 9.97 16.29 -19.76
CA THR A 405 10.16 15.15 -20.67
C THR A 405 10.03 15.60 -22.13
N SER A 406 10.99 15.20 -22.96
CA SER A 406 11.11 15.69 -24.34
C SER A 406 10.13 15.00 -25.29
N SER A 407 8.88 15.44 -25.29
CA SER A 407 7.84 14.93 -26.20
C SER A 407 8.18 15.15 -27.68
N SER A 408 8.07 14.11 -28.50
CA SER A 408 7.97 14.23 -29.96
C SER A 408 7.03 13.13 -30.49
N PRO A 409 5.79 13.45 -30.86
CA PRO A 409 4.82 12.44 -31.27
C PRO A 409 5.02 12.05 -32.74
N ASN A 410 4.94 10.76 -33.05
CA ASN A 410 4.66 10.32 -34.41
C ASN A 410 4.05 8.90 -34.45
N SER A 411 2.73 8.82 -34.61
CA SER A 411 2.01 7.57 -34.91
C SER A 411 0.67 7.89 -35.57
N SER A 412 0.68 7.98 -36.90
CA SER A 412 -0.52 8.20 -37.71
C SER A 412 -1.26 6.89 -37.95
N VAL A 413 -2.46 6.73 -37.36
CA VAL A 413 -3.35 5.59 -37.62
C VAL A 413 -4.33 5.95 -38.75
N PRO A 414 -4.38 5.19 -39.87
CA PRO A 414 -5.40 5.37 -40.90
C PRO A 414 -6.71 4.67 -40.50
N SER A 415 -7.83 5.36 -40.67
CA SER A 415 -9.17 4.82 -40.42
C SER A 415 -9.58 3.76 -41.45
N SER A 416 -10.22 2.67 -41.00
CA SER A 416 -11.00 1.77 -41.86
C SER A 416 -12.46 1.73 -41.42
N SER A 417 -13.37 1.77 -42.39
CA SER A 417 -14.82 1.86 -42.18
C SER A 417 -15.52 0.54 -42.50
N VAL A 418 -16.45 0.10 -41.65
CA VAL A 418 -17.38 -1.02 -41.94
C VAL A 418 -18.82 -0.51 -41.84
N PRO A 419 -19.66 -0.68 -42.90
CA PRO A 419 -21.03 -0.17 -42.90
C PRO A 419 -22.04 -1.14 -42.26
N SER A 420 -23.11 -0.58 -41.71
CA SER A 420 -24.27 -1.29 -41.17
C SER A 420 -25.17 -1.88 -42.27
N SER A 421 -25.77 -3.05 -42.02
CA SER A 421 -26.98 -3.50 -42.74
C SER A 421 -27.94 -4.27 -41.81
N THR A 422 -29.23 -4.19 -42.11
CA THR A 422 -30.34 -4.63 -41.25
C THR A 422 -30.98 -5.93 -41.73
N SER A 423 -31.41 -6.82 -40.82
CA SER A 423 -32.74 -7.46 -40.92
C SER A 423 -33.21 -8.24 -39.68
N ARG A 424 -34.51 -8.12 -39.41
CA ARG A 424 -35.44 -9.05 -38.72
C ARG A 424 -36.55 -9.38 -39.77
N PRO A 425 -37.52 -10.31 -39.61
CA PRO A 425 -38.17 -10.74 -38.35
C PRO A 425 -38.62 -12.23 -38.23
N GLY A 426 -39.24 -12.57 -37.09
CA GLY A 426 -40.14 -13.74 -36.91
C GLY A 426 -39.48 -15.06 -36.47
N GLY A 427 -40.15 -15.96 -35.72
CA GLY A 427 -41.44 -15.83 -35.00
C GLY A 427 -42.12 -17.18 -34.68
N THR A 428 -42.68 -17.33 -33.46
CA THR A 428 -43.49 -18.51 -32.97
C THR A 428 -42.75 -19.88 -32.94
N THR A 429 -43.10 -20.91 -32.14
CA THR A 429 -44.20 -21.20 -31.19
C THR A 429 -43.74 -22.20 -30.10
N ALA A 430 -44.48 -22.32 -29.00
CA ALA A 430 -44.43 -23.44 -28.01
C ALA A 430 -45.71 -24.34 -28.18
N PRO A 431 -46.05 -25.36 -27.35
CA PRO A 431 -45.40 -25.90 -26.13
C PRO A 431 -45.41 -27.45 -25.98
N GLY A 432 -44.99 -27.97 -24.80
CA GLY A 432 -45.31 -29.31 -24.27
C GLY A 432 -44.14 -30.32 -24.23
N SER A 433 -44.12 -31.33 -23.34
CA SER A 433 -45.01 -31.63 -22.20
C SER A 433 -44.31 -32.53 -21.15
N SER A 434 -44.94 -32.71 -19.98
CA SER A 434 -44.45 -33.44 -18.80
C SER A 434 -44.41 -34.97 -18.93
N THR A 435 -43.55 -35.65 -18.14
CA THR A 435 -43.94 -36.83 -17.32
C THR A 435 -43.02 -37.16 -16.13
N THR A 436 -43.61 -37.07 -14.93
CA THR A 436 -43.57 -38.02 -13.78
C THR A 436 -42.27 -38.67 -13.25
N ARG A 437 -42.09 -38.53 -11.92
CA ARG A 437 -41.17 -39.30 -11.04
C ARG A 437 -41.74 -40.69 -10.69
N PRO A 438 -40.89 -41.70 -10.45
CA PRO A 438 -40.78 -42.29 -9.11
C PRO A 438 -39.29 -42.43 -8.69
N GLY A 439 -38.91 -42.85 -7.47
CA GLY A 439 -39.70 -43.18 -6.28
C GLY A 439 -38.97 -44.15 -5.34
N THR A 440 -38.10 -43.61 -4.48
CA THR A 440 -37.64 -44.18 -3.19
C THR A 440 -36.91 -45.54 -3.18
N THR A 441 -35.67 -45.56 -2.66
CA THR A 441 -35.22 -46.45 -1.55
C THR A 441 -33.85 -45.97 -1.05
N ILE A 442 -33.71 -45.78 0.26
CA ILE A 442 -32.42 -45.52 0.93
C ILE A 442 -31.92 -46.85 1.52
N VAL A 443 -30.65 -47.18 1.31
CA VAL A 443 -29.98 -48.33 1.95
C VAL A 443 -28.81 -47.81 2.79
N PRO A 444 -28.73 -48.10 4.10
CA PRO A 444 -27.64 -47.63 4.94
C PRO A 444 -26.35 -48.42 4.70
N ALA A 445 -25.22 -47.72 4.59
CA ALA A 445 -23.90 -48.34 4.58
C ALA A 445 -23.50 -48.84 6.00
N PRO A 446 -22.65 -49.88 6.12
CA PRO A 446 -22.27 -50.45 7.41
C PRO A 446 -21.30 -49.55 8.19
N ARG A 447 -21.36 -49.62 9.53
CA ARG A 447 -20.40 -48.93 10.41
C ARG A 447 -18.97 -49.47 10.25
N PRO A 448 -17.93 -48.63 10.29
CA PRO A 448 -16.56 -49.07 10.54
C PRO A 448 -16.39 -49.56 12.00
N PRO A 449 -15.38 -50.41 12.27
CA PRO A 449 -15.09 -50.90 13.63
C PRO A 449 -14.43 -49.81 14.50
N ALA A 450 -14.57 -49.93 15.82
CA ALA A 450 -13.95 -49.01 16.77
C ALA A 450 -12.44 -49.33 16.99
N PRO A 451 -11.59 -48.31 17.21
CA PRO A 451 -10.17 -48.50 17.52
C PRO A 451 -9.94 -48.98 18.97
N PRO A 452 -8.82 -49.67 19.25
CA PRO A 452 -8.42 -50.04 20.61
C PRO A 452 -7.91 -48.83 21.42
N ALA A 453 -7.94 -48.96 22.74
CA ALA A 453 -7.46 -47.93 23.67
C ALA A 453 -5.99 -48.17 24.10
N THR A 454 -5.40 -47.14 24.74
CA THR A 454 -3.99 -47.01 25.21
C THR A 454 -2.96 -46.78 24.08
N GLY A 455 -1.98 -45.88 24.23
CA GLY A 455 -1.76 -44.90 25.30
C GLY A 455 -0.45 -44.09 25.14
N ALA A 456 -0.23 -43.12 26.05
CA ALA A 456 0.92 -42.21 26.17
C ALA A 456 1.06 -41.07 25.12
N GLN A 457 1.58 -39.92 25.59
CA GLN A 457 1.98 -38.75 24.78
C GLN A 457 3.41 -38.93 24.22
N PRO A 458 3.81 -38.13 23.22
CA PRO A 458 4.52 -36.88 23.56
C PRO A 458 3.82 -35.61 23.04
N ARG A 459 4.34 -34.43 23.43
CA ARG A 459 3.82 -33.13 22.99
C ARG A 459 4.33 -32.80 21.58
N THR A 460 3.43 -32.31 20.71
CA THR A 460 3.75 -31.55 19.49
C THR A 460 2.89 -30.29 19.47
N GLY A 461 3.36 -29.23 18.81
CA GLY A 461 2.73 -27.90 18.87
C GLY A 461 1.37 -27.83 18.16
N GLN A 462 0.53 -26.87 18.60
CA GLN A 462 -0.55 -26.38 17.74
C GLN A 462 0.04 -25.44 16.67
N PRO A 463 -0.54 -25.37 15.47
CA PRO A 463 -0.25 -24.27 14.55
C PRO A 463 -0.74 -22.96 15.19
N SER A 464 0.11 -21.95 15.18
CA SER A 464 -0.28 -20.57 15.49
C SER A 464 -1.09 -20.02 14.32
N TYR A 465 -2.38 -19.73 14.55
CA TYR A 465 -3.13 -18.83 13.68
C TYR A 465 -2.56 -17.43 13.87
N THR A 466 -1.73 -17.01 12.92
CA THR A 466 -1.28 -15.63 12.72
C THR A 466 -1.84 -15.15 11.39
N GLY A 467 -2.83 -14.27 11.47
CA GLY A 467 -3.18 -13.29 10.44
C GLY A 467 -3.14 -11.90 11.07
#